data_AF-A0A2R7T702-F1
#
_entry.id   AF-A0A2R7T702-F1
#
_cell.length_a   1.000
_cell.length_b   1.000
_cell.length_c   1.000
_cell.angle_alpha   90.00
_cell.angle_beta   90.00
_cell.angle_gamma   90.00
#
_symmetry.space_group_name_H-M   'P 1'
#
loop_
_entity.id
_entity.type
_entity.pdbx_description
1 polymer ?
#
loop_
_entity_poly.entity_id
_entity_poly.type
_entity_poly.pdbx_seq_one_letter_code
_entity_poly.pdbx_strand_id
1 'polypeptide(L)'
;MVDWTKTFKAEYDYAREWLKSEQSFSQDWRPLVRNLLALMSDEGFDAGRASALLDLRKKVQQGPGTLLWHKKVTPDRGILEAVGGWSDDGATTPTAEQKMRAATLKLLSHTYLLNRSGNRKVWVVSLPTEFQAWPTDDLNDRASTQIAARQLLRSHGEIFSEEQKKYLAVSTQQALAWCQRAGIVLANAAQSIAGKPGAKGSEAVNLVKRWFADTSVTGPDLSAYIVKLAAGFKAMIAMLNKGHFVLTDWVPLRTASARDDLDYLWSEAFTFASRGEGMDTVYIERSFFTHDAGGVVHGQKNWTRVVLHELTHLVCGTEDVNIGKARYAHYGIGPHAGFPGGAAIRNADSWAFFGADCAGVLTEGERNQALKII
;
A
#
# COMPACT_ATOMS: atom_id res chain seq x y z
N MET A 1 -20.36 8.49 8.27
CA MET A 1 -18.94 8.57 8.65
C MET A 1 -18.40 7.16 8.60
N VAL A 2 -17.29 6.95 7.91
CA VAL A 2 -16.66 5.62 7.79
C VAL A 2 -16.05 5.21 9.13
N ASP A 3 -16.08 3.92 9.43
CA ASP A 3 -15.44 3.36 10.62
C ASP A 3 -13.95 3.12 10.37
N TRP A 4 -13.12 4.04 10.88
CA TRP A 4 -11.66 4.03 10.75
C TRP A 4 -10.96 2.88 11.49
N THR A 5 -11.68 2.10 12.29
CA THR A 5 -11.13 0.89 12.93
C THR A 5 -11.11 -0.33 12.01
N LYS A 6 -11.82 -0.26 10.87
CA LYS A 6 -11.87 -1.30 9.84
C LYS A 6 -10.62 -1.26 8.96
N THR A 7 -9.45 -1.46 9.54
CA THR A 7 -8.18 -1.48 8.82
C THR A 7 -7.99 -2.78 8.04
N PHE A 8 -7.03 -2.80 7.10
CA PHE A 8 -6.68 -4.01 6.38
C PHE A 8 -6.09 -5.06 7.32
N LYS A 9 -5.32 -4.66 8.34
CA LYS A 9 -4.84 -5.59 9.38
C LYS A 9 -5.99 -6.26 10.14
N ALA A 10 -7.07 -5.54 10.46
CA ALA A 10 -8.23 -6.14 11.11
C ALA A 10 -8.85 -7.23 10.21
N GLU A 11 -9.07 -6.92 8.93
CA GLU A 11 -9.58 -7.90 7.95
C GLU A 11 -8.61 -9.09 7.77
N TYR A 12 -7.30 -8.83 7.74
CA TYR A 12 -6.26 -9.84 7.67
C TYR A 12 -6.30 -10.80 8.88
N ASP A 13 -6.42 -10.25 10.08
CA ASP A 13 -6.48 -11.05 11.31
C ASP A 13 -7.75 -11.89 11.39
N TYR A 14 -8.89 -11.31 11.02
CA TYR A 14 -10.15 -12.05 10.89
C TYR A 14 -10.02 -13.20 9.90
N ALA A 15 -9.50 -12.93 8.70
CA ALA A 15 -9.30 -13.93 7.67
C ALA A 15 -8.40 -15.07 8.16
N ARG A 16 -7.29 -14.73 8.83
CA ARG A 16 -6.34 -15.69 9.41
C ARG A 16 -6.97 -16.56 10.50
N GLU A 17 -7.79 -15.98 11.37
CA GLU A 17 -8.49 -16.72 12.43
C GLU A 17 -9.43 -17.79 11.84
N TRP A 18 -10.18 -17.44 10.80
CA TRP A 18 -11.06 -18.41 10.15
C TRP A 18 -10.32 -19.57 9.48
N LEU A 19 -9.09 -19.36 9.00
CA LEU A 19 -8.26 -20.45 8.48
C LEU A 19 -7.75 -21.41 9.56
N LYS A 20 -7.60 -20.97 10.82
CA LYS A 20 -7.24 -21.86 11.94
C LYS A 20 -8.31 -22.92 12.18
N SER A 21 -9.57 -22.60 11.85
CA SER A 21 -10.70 -23.52 11.91
C SER A 21 -10.77 -24.46 10.70
N GLU A 22 -9.64 -25.09 10.32
CA GLU A 22 -9.48 -25.97 9.14
C GLU A 22 -10.61 -27.01 9.03
N GLN A 23 -11.01 -27.61 10.15
CA GLN A 23 -12.04 -28.67 10.18
C GLN A 23 -13.42 -28.20 9.69
N SER A 24 -13.67 -26.89 9.71
CA SER A 24 -14.90 -26.25 9.24
C SER A 24 -14.94 -26.04 7.73
N PHE A 25 -13.88 -26.43 7.02
CA PHE A 25 -13.84 -26.50 5.56
C PHE A 25 -14.06 -27.94 5.08
N SER A 26 -14.60 -28.05 3.86
CA SER A 26 -14.75 -29.32 3.14
C SER A 26 -13.43 -30.09 3.10
N GLN A 27 -13.49 -31.42 3.26
CA GLN A 27 -12.32 -32.26 3.49
C GLN A 27 -11.23 -32.12 2.42
N ASP A 28 -11.61 -31.95 1.16
CA ASP A 28 -10.70 -31.80 0.02
C ASP A 28 -10.02 -30.41 -0.03
N TRP A 29 -10.55 -29.42 0.69
CA TRP A 29 -9.98 -28.07 0.79
C TRP A 29 -8.98 -27.92 1.93
N ARG A 30 -9.07 -28.76 2.96
CA ARG A 30 -8.26 -28.69 4.18
C ARG A 30 -6.75 -28.58 3.94
N PRO A 31 -6.11 -29.34 3.02
CA PRO A 31 -4.69 -29.18 2.71
C PRO A 31 -4.34 -27.77 2.19
N LEU A 32 -5.18 -27.21 1.31
CA LEU A 32 -4.99 -25.86 0.80
C LEU A 32 -5.21 -24.81 1.90
N VAL A 33 -6.22 -24.98 2.76
CA VAL A 33 -6.46 -24.10 3.91
C VAL A 33 -5.24 -24.01 4.84
N ARG A 34 -4.57 -25.14 5.12
CA ARG A 34 -3.31 -25.14 5.88
C ARG A 34 -2.20 -24.34 5.21
N ASN A 35 -2.07 -24.46 3.88
CA ASN A 35 -1.07 -23.69 3.13
C ASN A 35 -1.40 -22.19 3.11
N LEU A 36 -2.68 -21.82 3.02
CA LEU A 36 -3.15 -20.44 3.11
C LEU A 36 -2.94 -19.87 4.53
N LEU A 37 -3.13 -20.67 5.58
CA LEU A 37 -2.81 -20.26 6.94
C LEU A 37 -1.31 -20.02 7.11
N ALA A 38 -0.47 -20.92 6.58
CA ALA A 38 0.99 -20.76 6.61
C ALA A 38 1.49 -19.55 5.80
N LEU A 39 0.74 -19.12 4.79
CA LEU A 39 0.99 -17.88 4.06
C LEU A 39 0.73 -16.64 4.92
N MET A 40 -0.18 -16.71 5.90
CA MET A 40 -0.56 -15.57 6.73
C MET A 40 0.18 -15.59 8.09
N SER A 41 1.33 -14.90 8.17
CA SER A 41 2.13 -14.78 9.40
C SER A 41 1.65 -13.62 10.30
N ASP A 42 2.21 -13.49 11.51
CA ASP A 42 1.88 -12.35 12.39
C ASP A 42 2.34 -11.00 11.80
N GLU A 43 3.39 -11.00 10.98
CA GLU A 43 4.01 -9.81 10.37
C GLU A 43 3.47 -9.50 8.96
N GLY A 44 2.48 -10.27 8.49
CA GLY A 44 1.92 -10.16 7.15
C GLY A 44 2.16 -11.40 6.28
N PHE A 45 2.01 -11.26 4.96
CA PHE A 45 2.08 -12.39 4.03
C PHE A 45 3.52 -12.92 3.85
N ASP A 46 3.69 -14.25 3.86
CA ASP A 46 4.97 -14.93 3.58
C ASP A 46 5.14 -15.20 2.08
N ALA A 47 6.12 -14.52 1.47
CA ALA A 47 6.36 -14.64 0.04
C ALA A 47 6.88 -16.01 -0.39
N GLY A 48 7.47 -16.80 0.53
CA GLY A 48 7.84 -18.19 0.28
C GLY A 48 6.64 -19.12 0.14
N ARG A 49 5.45 -18.67 0.56
CA ARG A 49 4.19 -19.44 0.51
C ARG A 49 3.20 -18.92 -0.54
N ALA A 50 3.60 -17.94 -1.36
CA ALA A 50 2.72 -17.27 -2.31
C ALA A 50 2.08 -18.19 -3.35
N SER A 51 2.66 -19.37 -3.62
CA SER A 51 2.06 -20.38 -4.51
C SER A 51 0.69 -20.84 -4.04
N ALA A 52 0.41 -20.80 -2.73
CA ALA A 52 -0.90 -21.14 -2.17
C ALA A 52 -2.03 -20.27 -2.75
N LEU A 53 -1.74 -19.02 -3.14
CA LEU A 53 -2.72 -18.12 -3.78
C LEU A 53 -3.03 -18.53 -5.22
N LEU A 54 -2.04 -19.07 -5.95
CA LEU A 54 -2.25 -19.63 -7.29
C LEU A 54 -3.08 -20.91 -7.21
N ASP A 55 -2.79 -21.76 -6.24
CA ASP A 55 -3.54 -23.00 -6.01
C ASP A 55 -4.98 -22.69 -5.58
N LEU A 56 -5.19 -21.66 -4.75
CA LEU A 56 -6.52 -21.16 -4.40
C LEU A 56 -7.29 -20.68 -5.63
N ARG A 57 -6.72 -19.80 -6.44
CA ARG A 57 -7.38 -19.29 -7.67
C ARG A 57 -7.75 -20.42 -8.64
N LYS A 58 -6.96 -21.50 -8.70
CA LYS A 58 -7.32 -22.71 -9.45
C LYS A 58 -8.45 -23.49 -8.78
N LYS A 59 -8.33 -23.76 -7.47
CA LYS A 59 -9.25 -24.61 -6.72
C LYS A 59 -10.66 -24.01 -6.62
N VAL A 60 -10.81 -22.69 -6.53
CA VAL A 60 -12.15 -22.02 -6.55
C VAL A 60 -12.89 -22.19 -7.88
N GLN A 61 -12.20 -22.61 -8.95
CA GLN A 61 -12.81 -22.91 -10.25
C GLN A 61 -12.90 -24.42 -10.54
N GLN A 62 -12.53 -25.26 -9.57
CA GLN A 62 -12.60 -26.72 -9.67
C GLN A 62 -13.79 -27.24 -8.88
N GLY A 63 -14.76 -27.81 -9.58
CA GLY A 63 -15.87 -28.53 -8.98
C GLY A 63 -15.53 -30.01 -8.73
N PRO A 64 -16.54 -30.82 -8.41
CA PRO A 64 -16.40 -32.26 -8.25
C PRO A 64 -15.74 -32.89 -9.48
N GLY A 65 -14.84 -33.83 -9.24
CA GLY A 65 -14.06 -34.49 -10.29
C GLY A 65 -13.64 -35.89 -9.90
N THR A 66 -13.28 -36.70 -10.90
CA THR A 66 -12.58 -37.97 -10.67
C THR A 66 -11.08 -37.71 -10.51
N LEU A 67 -10.31 -38.73 -10.15
CA LEU A 67 -8.84 -38.67 -10.03
C LEU A 67 -8.11 -38.09 -11.27
N LEU A 68 -8.78 -38.04 -12.43
CA LEU A 68 -8.19 -37.63 -13.70
C LEU A 68 -8.78 -36.32 -14.28
N TRP A 69 -9.94 -35.85 -13.80
CA TRP A 69 -10.64 -34.69 -14.40
C TRP A 69 -11.53 -33.95 -13.39
N HIS A 70 -11.41 -32.62 -13.32
CA HIS A 70 -12.32 -31.76 -12.56
C HIS A 70 -13.28 -31.00 -13.48
N LYS A 71 -14.56 -30.95 -13.13
CA LYS A 71 -15.52 -30.05 -13.81
C LYS A 71 -15.15 -28.60 -13.49
N LYS A 72 -15.08 -27.73 -14.49
CA LYS A 72 -14.90 -26.29 -14.26
C LYS A 72 -16.19 -25.69 -13.67
N VAL A 73 -16.07 -24.94 -12.59
CA VAL A 73 -17.18 -24.23 -11.93
C VAL A 73 -16.89 -22.74 -11.84
N THR A 74 -17.92 -21.95 -11.54
CA THR A 74 -17.76 -20.52 -11.26
C THR A 74 -17.16 -20.30 -9.86
N PRO A 75 -16.41 -19.20 -9.62
CA PRO A 75 -15.76 -18.95 -8.34
C PRO A 75 -16.69 -18.98 -7.13
N ASP A 76 -17.91 -18.46 -7.26
CA ASP A 76 -18.92 -18.51 -6.20
C ASP A 76 -19.28 -19.94 -5.80
N ARG A 77 -19.40 -20.84 -6.78
CA ARG A 77 -19.69 -22.24 -6.51
C ARG A 77 -18.54 -22.91 -5.77
N GLY A 78 -17.30 -22.77 -6.25
CA GLY A 78 -16.15 -23.39 -5.59
C GLY A 78 -15.92 -22.86 -4.18
N ILE A 79 -16.07 -21.55 -3.95
CA ILE A 79 -15.96 -20.95 -2.61
C ILE A 79 -17.08 -21.44 -1.69
N LEU A 80 -18.33 -21.47 -2.15
CA LEU A 80 -19.45 -21.95 -1.33
C LEU A 80 -19.38 -23.45 -1.05
N GLU A 81 -18.92 -24.26 -2.00
CA GLU A 81 -18.64 -25.69 -1.81
C GLU A 81 -17.52 -25.91 -0.77
N ALA A 82 -16.48 -25.05 -0.77
CA ALA A 82 -15.38 -25.13 0.21
C ALA A 82 -15.84 -24.98 1.66
N VAL A 83 -16.91 -24.21 1.89
CA VAL A 83 -17.44 -23.88 3.22
C VAL A 83 -18.74 -24.62 3.55
N GLY A 84 -19.18 -25.53 2.66
CA GLY A 84 -20.43 -26.28 2.82
C GLY A 84 -21.71 -25.44 2.66
N GLY A 85 -21.63 -24.27 2.00
CA GLY A 85 -22.73 -23.31 1.83
C GLY A 85 -23.40 -23.34 0.45
N TRP A 86 -23.06 -24.31 -0.42
CA TRP A 86 -23.66 -24.44 -1.75
C TRP A 86 -24.93 -25.29 -1.72
N SER A 87 -25.95 -24.89 -2.49
CA SER A 87 -27.16 -25.67 -2.80
C SER A 87 -27.57 -25.40 -4.25
N ASP A 88 -27.80 -26.41 -5.07
CA ASP A 88 -28.03 -26.18 -6.51
C ASP A 88 -29.30 -25.37 -6.80
N ASP A 89 -30.30 -25.43 -5.90
CA ASP A 89 -31.61 -24.78 -6.02
C ASP A 89 -31.68 -23.32 -5.56
N GLY A 90 -30.63 -22.78 -4.92
CA GLY A 90 -30.67 -21.41 -4.39
C GLY A 90 -31.29 -21.28 -2.98
N ALA A 91 -31.85 -22.35 -2.42
CA ALA A 91 -32.72 -22.29 -1.25
C ALA A 91 -31.96 -22.14 0.08
N THR A 92 -30.70 -22.57 0.14
CA THR A 92 -29.91 -22.55 1.37
C THR A 92 -29.18 -21.23 1.52
N THR A 93 -29.63 -20.41 2.47
CA THR A 93 -28.91 -19.20 2.87
C THR A 93 -27.64 -19.57 3.63
N PRO A 94 -26.45 -19.07 3.23
CA PRO A 94 -25.21 -19.34 3.96
C PRO A 94 -25.28 -18.81 5.39
N THR A 95 -24.82 -19.61 6.35
CA THR A 95 -24.72 -19.17 7.75
C THR A 95 -23.67 -18.07 7.91
N ALA A 96 -23.71 -17.34 9.02
CA ALA A 96 -22.70 -16.30 9.31
C ALA A 96 -21.27 -16.85 9.22
N GLU A 97 -20.99 -18.01 9.81
CA GLU A 97 -19.67 -18.63 9.74
C GLU A 97 -19.26 -19.04 8.33
N GLN A 98 -20.21 -19.54 7.52
CA GLN A 98 -19.95 -19.87 6.12
C GLN A 98 -19.59 -18.63 5.31
N LYS A 99 -20.28 -17.51 5.54
CA LYS A 99 -19.95 -16.22 4.93
C LYS A 99 -18.54 -15.76 5.31
N MET A 100 -18.15 -15.92 6.58
CA MET A 100 -16.82 -15.50 7.02
C MET A 100 -15.70 -16.34 6.39
N ARG A 101 -15.86 -17.67 6.34
CA ARG A 101 -14.91 -18.53 5.63
C ARG A 101 -14.86 -18.22 4.12
N ALA A 102 -16.01 -17.90 3.52
CA ALA A 102 -16.08 -17.50 2.12
C ALA A 102 -15.41 -16.13 1.87
N ALA A 103 -15.57 -15.17 2.79
CA ALA A 103 -14.89 -13.87 2.79
C ALA A 103 -13.36 -14.05 2.79
N THR A 104 -12.83 -14.92 3.66
CA THR A 104 -11.42 -15.25 3.71
C THR A 104 -10.89 -15.76 2.37
N LEU A 105 -11.57 -16.75 1.77
CA LEU A 105 -11.17 -17.28 0.47
C LEU A 105 -11.25 -16.22 -0.63
N LYS A 106 -12.24 -15.32 -0.54
CA LYS A 106 -12.41 -14.21 -1.48
C LYS A 106 -11.25 -13.22 -1.37
N LEU A 107 -10.91 -12.76 -0.16
CA LEU A 107 -9.79 -11.87 0.10
C LEU A 107 -8.49 -12.41 -0.47
N LEU A 108 -8.17 -13.68 -0.16
CA LEU A 108 -6.94 -14.32 -0.61
C LEU A 108 -6.92 -14.58 -2.12
N SER A 109 -8.07 -14.89 -2.73
CA SER A 109 -8.18 -15.04 -4.19
C SER A 109 -7.83 -13.74 -4.94
N HIS A 110 -7.93 -12.59 -4.27
CA HIS A 110 -7.64 -11.25 -4.78
C HIS A 110 -6.37 -10.64 -4.16
N THR A 111 -5.52 -11.48 -3.56
CA THR A 111 -4.19 -11.11 -3.06
C THR A 111 -3.11 -11.57 -4.05
N TYR A 112 -2.12 -10.72 -4.31
CA TYR A 112 -1.09 -10.95 -5.31
C TYR A 112 0.29 -10.63 -4.76
N LEU A 113 1.21 -11.59 -4.85
CA LEU A 113 2.63 -11.28 -4.72
C LEU A 113 3.14 -10.82 -6.09
N LEU A 114 3.61 -9.59 -6.17
CA LEU A 114 4.38 -9.12 -7.31
C LEU A 114 5.86 -9.09 -6.96
N ASN A 115 6.66 -9.66 -7.86
CA ASN A 115 8.11 -9.69 -7.77
C ASN A 115 8.72 -9.01 -9.00
N ARG A 116 9.60 -8.04 -8.76
CA ARG A 116 10.46 -7.42 -9.76
C ARG A 116 11.90 -7.60 -9.28
N SER A 117 12.65 -8.46 -9.96
CA SER A 117 14.12 -8.69 -9.90
C SER A 117 14.86 -8.28 -8.60
N GLY A 118 15.58 -9.25 -8.02
CA GLY A 118 16.08 -9.15 -6.64
C GLY A 118 14.99 -9.58 -5.66
N ASN A 119 15.30 -9.82 -4.38
CA ASN A 119 14.39 -10.38 -3.37
C ASN A 119 13.16 -9.50 -3.02
N ARG A 120 12.78 -8.54 -3.87
CA ARG A 120 11.76 -7.53 -3.63
C ARG A 120 10.37 -8.11 -3.86
N LYS A 121 9.57 -8.02 -2.80
CA LYS A 121 8.25 -8.64 -2.69
C LYS A 121 7.29 -7.53 -2.28
N VAL A 122 6.31 -7.24 -3.14
CA VAL A 122 5.20 -6.35 -2.80
C VAL A 122 3.91 -7.11 -2.93
N TRP A 123 3.04 -6.95 -1.94
CA TRP A 123 1.73 -7.53 -1.92
C TRP A 123 0.72 -6.52 -2.42
N VAL A 124 -0.13 -6.92 -3.35
CA VAL A 124 -1.27 -6.11 -3.78
C VAL A 124 -2.54 -6.87 -3.43
N VAL A 125 -3.43 -6.24 -2.67
CA VAL A 125 -4.78 -6.75 -2.41
C VAL A 125 -5.73 -5.89 -3.21
N SER A 126 -6.38 -6.50 -4.20
CA SER A 126 -7.17 -5.80 -5.21
C SER A 126 -8.55 -6.42 -5.30
N LEU A 127 -9.44 -6.02 -4.39
CA LEU A 127 -10.77 -6.60 -4.31
C LEU A 127 -11.67 -6.16 -5.49
N PRO A 128 -12.66 -6.97 -5.90
CA PRO A 128 -13.64 -6.58 -6.90
C PRO A 128 -14.35 -5.29 -6.51
N THR A 129 -14.62 -4.43 -7.49
CA THR A 129 -15.28 -3.12 -7.33
C THR A 129 -16.69 -3.23 -6.75
N GLU A 130 -17.32 -4.39 -6.87
CA GLU A 130 -18.62 -4.71 -6.28
C GLU A 130 -18.59 -4.73 -4.75
N PHE A 131 -17.42 -4.92 -4.13
CA PHE A 131 -17.27 -4.85 -2.68
C PHE A 131 -17.31 -3.40 -2.21
N GLN A 132 -18.16 -3.15 -1.22
CA GLN A 132 -18.44 -1.84 -0.62
C GLN A 132 -17.87 -1.70 0.80
N ALA A 133 -17.46 -2.82 1.40
CA ALA A 133 -16.71 -2.93 2.64
C ALA A 133 -15.76 -4.14 2.52
N TRP A 134 -14.95 -4.39 3.54
CA TRP A 134 -14.12 -5.60 3.56
C TRP A 134 -14.97 -6.87 3.37
N PRO A 135 -14.46 -7.94 2.73
CA PRO A 135 -15.25 -9.12 2.39
C PRO A 135 -16.04 -9.73 3.55
N THR A 136 -15.51 -9.70 4.77
CA THR A 136 -16.20 -10.18 5.98
C THR A 136 -17.47 -9.39 6.25
N ASP A 137 -17.34 -8.08 6.45
CA ASP A 137 -18.46 -7.15 6.66
C ASP A 137 -19.47 -7.21 5.52
N ASP A 138 -18.97 -7.16 4.29
CA ASP A 138 -19.81 -6.97 3.12
C ASP A 138 -20.67 -8.20 2.81
N LEU A 139 -20.10 -9.40 2.98
CA LEU A 139 -20.89 -10.64 2.91
C LEU A 139 -21.83 -10.76 4.10
N ASN A 140 -21.41 -10.37 5.30
CA ASN A 140 -22.29 -10.41 6.47
C ASN A 140 -23.57 -9.60 6.21
N ASP A 141 -23.40 -8.37 5.74
CA ASP A 141 -24.46 -7.37 5.62
C ASP A 141 -25.31 -7.57 4.36
N ARG A 142 -24.68 -7.86 3.20
CA ARG A 142 -25.39 -7.91 1.91
C ARG A 142 -25.72 -9.32 1.42
N ALA A 143 -25.08 -10.38 1.93
CA ALA A 143 -25.35 -11.75 1.48
C ALA A 143 -26.47 -12.43 2.30
N SER A 144 -27.62 -11.76 2.47
CA SER A 144 -28.78 -12.31 3.22
C SER A 144 -29.48 -13.49 2.53
N THR A 145 -29.17 -13.74 1.26
CA THR A 145 -29.65 -14.88 0.48
C THR A 145 -28.48 -15.54 -0.26
N GLN A 146 -28.67 -16.78 -0.71
CA GLN A 146 -27.64 -17.46 -1.51
C GLN A 146 -27.38 -16.77 -2.85
N ILE A 147 -28.41 -16.18 -3.47
CA ILE A 147 -28.26 -15.43 -4.73
C ILE A 147 -27.36 -14.22 -4.51
N ALA A 148 -27.58 -13.46 -3.43
CA ALA A 148 -26.74 -12.31 -3.08
C ALA A 148 -25.30 -12.74 -2.75
N ALA A 149 -25.11 -13.84 -2.02
CA ALA A 149 -23.79 -14.42 -1.76
C ALA A 149 -23.06 -14.76 -3.06
N ARG A 150 -23.74 -15.42 -4.00
CA ARG A 150 -23.17 -15.78 -5.31
C ARG A 150 -22.76 -14.56 -6.12
N GLN A 151 -23.59 -13.52 -6.15
CA GLN A 151 -23.29 -12.27 -6.86
C GLN A 151 -21.98 -11.64 -6.35
N LEU A 152 -21.78 -11.58 -5.04
CA LEU A 152 -20.56 -11.03 -4.46
C LEU A 152 -19.35 -11.95 -4.64
N LEU A 153 -19.52 -13.27 -4.47
CA LEU A 153 -18.40 -14.20 -4.57
C LEU A 153 -17.90 -14.41 -6.01
N ARG A 154 -18.79 -14.26 -7.00
CA ARG A 154 -18.44 -14.42 -8.43
C ARG A 154 -17.83 -13.17 -9.07
N SER A 155 -17.94 -12.02 -8.41
CA SER A 155 -17.38 -10.78 -8.93
C SER A 155 -15.87 -10.89 -9.14
N HIS A 156 -15.34 -10.25 -10.16
CA HIS A 156 -13.93 -10.37 -10.51
C HIS A 156 -13.34 -9.11 -11.13
N GLY A 157 -14.15 -8.06 -11.36
CA GLY A 157 -13.66 -6.77 -11.84
C GLY A 157 -12.99 -6.03 -10.70
N GLU A 158 -11.68 -6.18 -10.57
CA GLU A 158 -10.89 -5.64 -9.47
C GLU A 158 -10.64 -4.14 -9.58
N ILE A 159 -10.44 -3.50 -8.43
CA ILE A 159 -10.16 -2.05 -8.34
C ILE A 159 -8.88 -1.64 -9.06
N PHE A 160 -7.84 -2.47 -9.00
CA PHE A 160 -6.61 -2.26 -9.77
C PHE A 160 -6.56 -3.20 -10.97
N SER A 161 -6.39 -2.64 -12.15
CA SER A 161 -6.12 -3.41 -13.36
C SER A 161 -4.77 -4.14 -13.29
N GLU A 162 -4.58 -5.16 -14.12
CA GLU A 162 -3.29 -5.86 -14.24
C GLU A 162 -2.12 -4.92 -14.55
N GLU A 163 -2.38 -3.84 -15.29
CA GLU A 163 -1.38 -2.83 -15.60
C GLU A 163 -1.08 -1.94 -14.39
N GLN A 164 -2.11 -1.48 -13.66
CA GLN A 164 -1.94 -0.70 -12.44
C GLN A 164 -1.17 -1.48 -11.37
N LYS A 165 -1.45 -2.78 -11.19
CA LYS A 165 -0.66 -3.63 -10.29
C LYS A 165 0.82 -3.66 -10.68
N LYS A 166 1.14 -3.75 -11.99
CA LYS A 166 2.53 -3.66 -12.48
C LYS A 166 3.14 -2.31 -12.14
N TYR A 167 2.41 -1.21 -12.29
CA TYR A 167 2.86 0.13 -11.92
C TYR A 167 3.16 0.25 -10.43
N LEU A 168 2.31 -0.26 -9.54
CA LEU A 168 2.56 -0.31 -8.10
C LEU A 168 3.86 -1.07 -7.76
N ALA A 169 4.10 -2.20 -8.42
CA ALA A 169 5.33 -2.95 -8.23
C ALA A 169 6.58 -2.22 -8.73
N VAL A 170 6.47 -1.54 -9.88
CA VAL A 170 7.56 -0.70 -10.39
C VAL A 170 7.81 0.49 -9.45
N SER A 171 6.76 1.14 -8.95
CA SER A 171 6.86 2.26 -8.00
C SER A 171 7.59 1.86 -6.73
N THR A 172 7.24 0.71 -6.16
CA THR A 172 7.90 0.18 -4.95
C THR A 172 9.39 -0.09 -5.21
N GLN A 173 9.72 -0.65 -6.38
CA GLN A 173 11.11 -0.91 -6.77
C GLN A 173 11.90 0.39 -6.97
N GLN A 174 11.30 1.38 -7.64
CA GLN A 174 11.92 2.68 -7.88
C GLN A 174 12.07 3.47 -6.57
N ALA A 175 11.09 3.40 -5.66
CA ALA A 175 11.17 4.04 -4.34
C ALA A 175 12.38 3.52 -3.56
N LEU A 176 12.62 2.20 -3.56
CA LEU A 176 13.83 1.63 -2.96
C LEU A 176 15.11 2.17 -3.63
N ALA A 177 15.14 2.27 -4.95
CA ALA A 177 16.28 2.83 -5.66
C ALA A 177 16.50 4.31 -5.29
N TRP A 178 15.43 5.11 -5.18
CA TRP A 178 15.48 6.51 -4.75
C TRP A 178 16.01 6.63 -3.32
N CYS A 179 15.54 5.77 -2.40
CA CYS A 179 16.06 5.73 -1.04
C CYS A 179 17.56 5.39 -0.98
N GLN A 180 18.01 4.44 -1.78
CA GLN A 180 19.43 4.07 -1.86
C GLN A 180 20.29 5.22 -2.39
N ARG A 181 19.80 5.95 -3.42
CA ARG A 181 20.47 7.14 -3.93
C ARG A 181 20.52 8.26 -2.89
N ALA A 182 19.42 8.50 -2.20
CA ALA A 182 19.37 9.46 -1.08
C ALA A 182 20.37 9.10 0.02
N GLY A 183 20.49 7.81 0.37
CA GLY A 183 21.50 7.34 1.33
C GLY A 183 22.94 7.67 0.92
N ILE A 184 23.27 7.53 -0.37
CA ILE A 184 24.60 7.90 -0.89
C ILE A 184 24.83 9.41 -0.79
N VAL A 185 23.84 10.22 -1.19
CA VAL A 185 23.90 11.68 -1.09
C VAL A 185 24.11 12.11 0.36
N LEU A 186 23.32 11.57 1.28
CA LEU A 186 23.40 11.90 2.71
C LEU A 186 24.72 11.48 3.35
N ALA A 187 25.30 10.35 2.92
CA ALA A 187 26.64 9.95 3.36
C ALA A 187 27.72 10.94 2.89
N ASN A 188 27.65 11.42 1.64
CA ASN A 188 28.57 12.43 1.11
C ASN A 188 28.38 13.78 1.85
N ALA A 189 27.13 14.17 2.12
CA ALA A 189 26.83 15.39 2.87
C ALA A 189 27.40 15.32 4.29
N ALA A 190 27.23 14.18 4.98
CA ALA A 190 27.76 13.93 6.31
C ALA A 190 29.29 14.02 6.37
N GLN A 191 30.00 13.47 5.37
CA GLN A 191 31.46 13.61 5.28
C GLN A 191 31.91 15.06 5.10
N SER A 192 31.19 15.82 4.26
CA SER A 192 31.48 17.23 3.99
C SER A 192 31.38 18.08 5.27
N ILE A 193 30.28 17.95 6.03
CA ILE A 193 30.10 18.70 7.28
C ILE A 193 31.05 18.25 8.39
N ALA A 194 31.60 17.02 8.31
CA ALA A 194 32.61 16.50 9.22
C ALA A 194 34.05 16.95 8.87
N GLY A 195 34.22 17.96 8.01
CA GLY A 195 35.53 18.52 7.68
C GLY A 195 36.31 17.72 6.63
N LYS A 196 35.65 16.86 5.85
CA LYS A 196 36.25 16.18 4.68
C LYS A 196 35.60 16.68 3.38
N PRO A 197 35.75 17.97 3.04
CA PRO A 197 35.08 18.55 1.89
C PRO A 197 35.63 17.99 0.57
N GLY A 198 34.75 17.83 -0.40
CA GLY A 198 35.04 17.47 -1.78
C GLY A 198 33.84 17.80 -2.66
N ALA A 199 34.02 17.85 -3.99
CA ALA A 199 32.97 18.29 -4.91
C ALA A 199 31.61 17.60 -4.67
N LYS A 200 31.61 16.26 -4.56
CA LYS A 200 30.42 15.45 -4.26
C LYS A 200 29.79 15.78 -2.89
N GLY A 201 30.61 16.12 -1.89
CA GLY A 201 30.14 16.51 -0.57
C GLY A 201 29.47 17.88 -0.59
N SER A 202 30.04 18.85 -1.30
CA SER A 202 29.45 20.18 -1.49
C SER A 202 28.12 20.12 -2.26
N GLU A 203 28.07 19.34 -3.34
CA GLU A 203 26.85 19.09 -4.10
C GLU A 203 25.75 18.47 -3.22
N ALA A 204 26.11 17.47 -2.41
CA ALA A 204 25.18 16.81 -1.51
C ALA A 204 24.63 17.74 -0.43
N VAL A 205 25.50 18.56 0.19
CA VAL A 205 25.07 19.59 1.16
C VAL A 205 24.11 20.59 0.51
N ASN A 206 24.40 21.03 -0.71
CA ASN A 206 23.53 21.94 -1.46
C ASN A 206 22.18 21.29 -1.79
N LEU A 207 22.15 19.99 -2.08
CA LEU A 207 20.92 19.25 -2.30
C LEU A 207 20.05 19.24 -1.03
N VAL A 208 20.64 18.97 0.14
CA VAL A 208 19.91 18.98 1.42
C VAL A 208 19.39 20.40 1.72
N LYS A 209 20.24 21.43 1.55
CA LYS A 209 19.84 22.81 1.76
C LYS A 209 18.66 23.22 0.88
N ARG A 210 18.66 22.82 -0.39
CA ARG A 210 17.58 23.14 -1.34
C ARG A 210 16.20 22.75 -0.84
N TRP A 211 16.08 21.56 -0.24
CA TRP A 211 14.80 20.99 0.15
C TRP A 211 14.44 21.21 1.63
N PHE A 212 15.42 21.57 2.47
CA PHE A 212 15.21 21.63 3.93
C PHE A 212 15.79 22.85 4.65
N ALA A 213 16.50 23.76 3.98
CA ALA A 213 17.11 24.92 4.63
C ALA A 213 16.55 26.25 4.12
N ASP A 214 16.02 27.05 5.04
CA ASP A 214 15.79 28.47 4.85
C ASP A 214 16.93 29.29 5.49
N THR A 215 16.83 30.62 5.47
CA THR A 215 17.87 31.53 5.99
C THR A 215 18.10 31.43 7.49
N SER A 216 17.16 30.86 8.26
CA SER A 216 17.32 30.64 9.70
C SER A 216 18.03 29.33 10.06
N VAL A 217 18.25 28.42 9.10
CA VAL A 217 18.85 27.11 9.38
C VAL A 217 20.36 27.24 9.60
N THR A 218 20.81 26.85 10.78
CA THR A 218 22.22 26.90 11.18
C THR A 218 23.00 25.66 10.72
N GLY A 219 24.34 25.70 10.85
CA GLY A 219 25.19 24.53 10.61
C GLY A 219 24.83 23.31 11.48
N PRO A 220 24.61 23.49 12.81
CA PRO A 220 24.08 22.44 13.67
C PRO A 220 22.73 21.90 13.23
N ASP A 221 21.78 22.75 12.84
CA ASP A 221 20.46 22.31 12.37
C ASP A 221 20.58 21.47 11.11
N LEU A 222 21.38 21.91 10.14
CA LEU A 222 21.61 21.18 8.91
C LEU A 222 22.25 19.81 9.17
N SER A 223 23.17 19.73 10.14
CA SER A 223 23.79 18.48 10.56
C SER A 223 22.76 17.53 11.16
N ALA A 224 21.85 18.03 11.99
CA ALA A 224 20.74 17.26 12.55
C ALA A 224 19.77 16.77 11.46
N TYR A 225 19.48 17.60 10.45
CA TYR A 225 18.64 17.20 9.31
C TYR A 225 19.27 16.08 8.51
N ILE A 226 20.58 16.16 8.20
CA ILE A 226 21.30 15.10 7.49
C ILE A 226 21.21 13.77 8.26
N VAL A 227 21.42 13.79 9.57
CA VAL A 227 21.32 12.59 10.43
C VAL A 227 19.91 12.02 10.41
N LYS A 228 18.88 12.87 10.57
CA LYS A 228 17.47 12.44 10.56
C LYS A 228 17.08 11.83 9.21
N LEU A 229 17.43 12.48 8.11
CA LEU A 229 17.18 11.97 6.76
C LEU A 229 17.90 10.64 6.55
N ALA A 230 19.17 10.52 6.93
CA ALA A 230 19.95 9.30 6.75
C ALA A 230 19.32 8.11 7.51
N ALA A 231 18.89 8.34 8.75
CA ALA A 231 18.17 7.34 9.55
C ALA A 231 16.84 6.95 8.90
N GLY A 232 16.04 7.91 8.45
CA GLY A 232 14.74 7.65 7.85
C GLY A 232 14.83 6.93 6.49
N PHE A 233 15.72 7.35 5.59
CA PHE A 233 15.95 6.63 4.33
C PHE A 233 16.47 5.21 4.56
N LYS A 234 17.30 4.98 5.58
CA LYS A 234 17.71 3.63 5.98
C LYS A 234 16.52 2.80 6.49
N ALA A 235 15.61 3.39 7.26
CA ALA A 235 14.40 2.72 7.73
C ALA A 235 13.47 2.34 6.56
N MET A 236 13.28 3.23 5.58
CA MET A 236 12.50 2.94 4.37
C MET A 236 13.13 1.83 3.53
N ILE A 237 14.46 1.82 3.38
CA ILE A 237 15.18 0.71 2.73
C ILE A 237 14.92 -0.61 3.46
N ALA A 238 14.99 -0.61 4.80
CA ALA A 238 14.76 -1.81 5.59
C ALA A 238 13.32 -2.33 5.40
N MET A 239 12.33 -1.43 5.49
CA MET A 239 10.92 -1.77 5.30
C MET A 239 10.63 -2.36 3.92
N LEU A 240 11.11 -1.72 2.85
CA LEU A 240 10.93 -2.21 1.48
C LEU A 240 11.63 -3.55 1.22
N ASN A 241 12.61 -3.92 2.03
CA ASN A 241 13.30 -5.21 1.96
C ASN A 241 12.69 -6.31 2.86
N LYS A 242 11.78 -5.98 3.80
CA LYS A 242 11.13 -6.99 4.67
C LYS A 242 10.31 -7.99 3.85
N GLY A 243 9.68 -7.53 2.77
CA GLY A 243 8.85 -8.35 1.89
C GLY A 243 7.41 -8.59 2.38
N HIS A 244 6.95 -7.78 3.34
CA HIS A 244 5.57 -7.81 3.87
C HIS A 244 4.77 -6.54 3.49
N PHE A 245 5.33 -5.66 2.67
CA PHE A 245 4.68 -4.41 2.28
C PHE A 245 3.42 -4.66 1.44
N VAL A 246 2.29 -4.11 1.87
CA VAL A 246 0.98 -4.26 1.23
C VAL A 246 0.51 -2.94 0.63
N LEU A 247 0.01 -3.03 -0.61
CA LEU A 247 -0.71 -1.98 -1.31
C LEU A 247 -2.15 -2.46 -1.53
N THR A 248 -3.12 -1.69 -1.08
CA THR A 248 -4.55 -1.98 -1.27
C THR A 248 -5.32 -0.67 -1.34
N ASP A 249 -6.61 -0.66 -1.65
CA ASP A 249 -7.47 0.51 -1.41
C ASP A 249 -8.21 0.33 -0.07
N TRP A 250 -8.68 1.40 0.55
CA TRP A 250 -9.47 1.26 1.77
C TRP A 250 -10.94 1.04 1.41
N VAL A 251 -11.33 -0.23 1.28
CA VAL A 251 -12.66 -0.64 0.77
C VAL A 251 -13.84 0.08 1.44
N PRO A 252 -13.85 0.32 2.77
CA PRO A 252 -14.91 1.11 3.41
C PRO A 252 -15.11 2.53 2.85
N LEU A 253 -14.08 3.18 2.29
CA LEU A 253 -14.21 4.49 1.63
C LEU A 253 -15.00 4.45 0.33
N ARG A 254 -15.16 3.29 -0.32
CA ARG A 254 -15.85 3.20 -1.61
C ARG A 254 -17.30 3.69 -1.57
N THR A 255 -17.90 3.67 -0.38
CA THR A 255 -19.27 4.17 -0.11
C THR A 255 -19.30 5.48 0.67
N ALA A 256 -18.14 6.14 0.83
CA ALA A 256 -18.03 7.42 1.53
C ALA A 256 -18.98 8.46 0.91
N SER A 257 -19.65 9.19 1.80
CA SER A 257 -20.58 10.27 1.45
C SER A 257 -20.40 11.53 2.30
N ALA A 258 -19.69 11.43 3.42
CA ALA A 258 -19.31 12.58 4.23
C ALA A 258 -18.07 13.26 3.63
N ARG A 259 -17.98 14.59 3.78
CA ARG A 259 -16.92 15.38 3.13
C ARG A 259 -15.51 14.92 3.53
N ASP A 260 -15.27 14.72 4.81
CA ASP A 260 -13.96 14.32 5.31
C ASP A 260 -13.55 12.94 4.74
N ASP A 261 -14.47 11.97 4.71
CA ASP A 261 -14.23 10.64 4.13
C ASP A 261 -14.00 10.74 2.60
N LEU A 262 -14.70 11.65 1.92
CA LEU A 262 -14.51 11.89 0.49
C LEU A 262 -13.13 12.50 0.20
N ASP A 263 -12.61 13.37 1.05
CA ASP A 263 -11.27 13.95 0.85
C ASP A 263 -10.18 12.86 0.88
N TYR A 264 -10.34 11.81 1.69
CA TYR A 264 -9.47 10.62 1.64
C TYR A 264 -9.73 9.74 0.42
N LEU A 265 -10.99 9.48 0.05
CA LEU A 265 -11.31 8.69 -1.14
C LEU A 265 -10.74 9.31 -2.43
N TRP A 266 -10.66 10.64 -2.47
CA TRP A 266 -10.10 11.40 -3.58
C TRP A 266 -8.63 11.80 -3.36
N SER A 267 -7.94 11.26 -2.37
CA SER A 267 -6.50 11.43 -2.22
C SER A 267 -5.73 10.56 -3.21
N GLU A 268 -4.42 10.76 -3.31
CA GLU A 268 -3.54 9.85 -4.06
C GLU A 268 -3.35 8.55 -3.27
N ALA A 269 -2.98 8.66 -2.01
CA ALA A 269 -2.84 7.55 -1.10
C ALA A 269 -2.98 8.06 0.34
N PHE A 270 -3.00 7.13 1.29
CA PHE A 270 -2.74 7.43 2.68
C PHE A 270 -2.23 6.17 3.41
N THR A 271 -1.78 6.36 4.64
CA THR A 271 -1.43 5.27 5.55
C THR A 271 -1.73 5.68 6.99
N PHE A 272 -1.98 4.71 7.86
CA PHE A 272 -2.06 4.99 9.29
C PHE A 272 -0.64 5.12 9.84
N ALA A 273 -0.36 6.25 10.48
CA ALA A 273 0.93 6.53 11.09
C ALA A 273 1.38 5.43 12.07
N SER A 274 2.69 5.36 12.29
CA SER A 274 3.41 4.32 13.05
C SER A 274 2.58 3.59 14.12
N ARG A 275 2.32 2.29 13.87
CA ARG A 275 1.60 1.33 14.73
C ARG A 275 0.07 1.46 14.81
N GLY A 276 -0.56 2.39 14.08
CA GLY A 276 -2.03 2.45 13.97
C GLY A 276 -2.62 1.30 13.15
N GLU A 277 -1.99 0.96 12.02
CA GLU A 277 -2.43 -0.16 11.17
C GLU A 277 -2.08 -1.53 11.76
N GLY A 278 -0.91 -1.68 12.39
CA GLY A 278 -0.40 -2.99 12.83
C GLY A 278 0.16 -3.87 11.70
N MET A 279 0.26 -3.33 10.47
CA MET A 279 0.94 -3.95 9.32
C MET A 279 1.50 -2.87 8.38
N ASP A 280 2.56 -3.20 7.63
CA ASP A 280 3.19 -2.29 6.67
C ASP A 280 2.30 -2.09 5.42
N THR A 281 1.26 -1.25 5.53
CA THR A 281 0.21 -1.06 4.50
C THR A 281 0.10 0.40 4.02
N VAL A 282 -0.05 0.58 2.71
CA VAL A 282 -0.44 1.86 2.10
C VAL A 282 -1.73 1.68 1.31
N TYR A 283 -2.67 2.60 1.53
CA TYR A 283 -3.95 2.66 0.85
C TYR A 283 -3.84 3.55 -0.39
N ILE A 284 -4.11 2.98 -1.56
CA ILE A 284 -4.03 3.61 -2.87
C ILE A 284 -5.43 4.03 -3.29
N GLU A 285 -5.66 5.34 -3.42
CA GLU A 285 -7.00 5.91 -3.59
C GLU A 285 -7.18 6.54 -4.98
N ARG A 286 -8.37 7.12 -5.22
CA ARG A 286 -8.85 7.38 -6.58
C ARG A 286 -7.95 8.29 -7.40
N SER A 287 -7.22 9.21 -6.76
CA SER A 287 -6.39 10.17 -7.49
C SER A 287 -5.01 9.60 -7.87
N PHE A 288 -4.59 8.45 -7.32
CA PHE A 288 -3.25 7.89 -7.54
C PHE A 288 -2.89 7.74 -9.01
N PHE A 289 -3.79 7.11 -9.78
CA PHE A 289 -3.60 6.84 -11.21
C PHE A 289 -4.16 7.92 -12.12
N THR A 290 -4.66 9.02 -11.56
CA THR A 290 -5.22 10.12 -12.36
C THR A 290 -4.11 11.02 -12.89
N HIS A 291 -4.39 11.66 -14.01
CA HIS A 291 -3.57 12.77 -14.48
C HIS A 291 -4.13 14.07 -13.89
N ASP A 292 -3.48 14.60 -12.86
CA ASP A 292 -3.72 15.95 -12.39
C ASP A 292 -2.88 16.93 -13.21
N ALA A 293 -3.52 17.76 -14.03
CA ALA A 293 -2.85 18.77 -14.86
C ALA A 293 -2.15 19.85 -14.03
N GLY A 294 -2.53 20.04 -12.76
CA GLY A 294 -1.86 20.93 -11.80
C GLY A 294 -0.71 20.27 -11.04
N GLY A 295 -0.54 18.95 -11.19
CA GLY A 295 0.50 18.17 -10.53
C GLY A 295 1.91 18.56 -10.98
N VAL A 296 2.90 18.31 -10.12
CA VAL A 296 4.31 18.65 -10.42
C VAL A 296 5.02 17.54 -11.19
N VAL A 297 4.68 16.29 -10.91
CA VAL A 297 5.23 15.11 -11.59
C VAL A 297 4.07 14.19 -11.98
N HIS A 298 4.25 13.39 -13.03
CA HIS A 298 3.18 12.54 -13.57
C HIS A 298 3.65 11.10 -13.85
N GLY A 299 2.67 10.21 -14.07
CA GLY A 299 2.89 8.81 -14.44
C GLY A 299 3.73 8.06 -13.42
N GLN A 300 4.60 7.16 -13.89
CA GLN A 300 5.44 6.31 -13.05
C GLN A 300 6.27 7.10 -12.02
N LYS A 301 6.74 8.29 -12.37
CA LYS A 301 7.48 9.16 -11.44
C LYS A 301 6.58 9.64 -10.30
N ASN A 302 5.34 10.02 -10.62
CA ASN A 302 4.37 10.43 -9.60
C ASN A 302 4.01 9.28 -8.66
N TRP A 303 3.69 8.11 -9.22
CA TRP A 303 3.34 6.94 -8.42
C TRP A 303 4.47 6.51 -7.48
N THR A 304 5.72 6.62 -7.93
CA THR A 304 6.90 6.39 -7.07
C THR A 304 7.03 7.45 -5.98
N ARG A 305 6.79 8.73 -6.31
CA ARG A 305 6.79 9.85 -5.36
C ARG A 305 5.75 9.64 -4.27
N VAL A 306 4.52 9.26 -4.63
CA VAL A 306 3.44 8.98 -3.67
C VAL A 306 3.80 7.78 -2.78
N VAL A 307 4.29 6.67 -3.35
CA VAL A 307 4.76 5.54 -2.50
C VAL A 307 5.82 6.02 -1.52
N LEU A 308 6.83 6.77 -1.96
CA LEU A 308 7.87 7.27 -1.07
C LEU A 308 7.33 8.24 -0.01
N HIS A 309 6.38 9.09 -0.36
CA HIS A 309 5.67 9.98 0.57
C HIS A 309 5.02 9.16 1.71
N GLU A 310 4.21 8.16 1.37
CA GLU A 310 3.54 7.32 2.37
C GLU A 310 4.51 6.50 3.22
N LEU A 311 5.63 6.04 2.64
CA LEU A 311 6.68 5.37 3.41
C LEU A 311 7.23 6.27 4.52
N THR A 312 7.35 7.58 4.27
CA THR A 312 7.86 8.50 5.27
C THR A 312 6.89 8.62 6.45
N HIS A 313 5.58 8.61 6.22
CA HIS A 313 4.59 8.57 7.31
C HIS A 313 4.73 7.28 8.13
N LEU A 314 4.81 6.14 7.44
CA LEU A 314 4.89 4.82 8.07
C LEU A 314 6.09 4.65 9.01
N VAL A 315 7.30 4.96 8.51
CA VAL A 315 8.55 4.59 9.22
C VAL A 315 9.36 5.77 9.73
N CYS A 316 9.08 7.00 9.29
CA CYS A 316 9.77 8.20 9.74
C CYS A 316 8.89 9.11 10.61
N GLY A 317 7.58 8.89 10.65
CA GLY A 317 6.63 9.73 11.39
C GLY A 317 6.58 11.17 10.86
N THR A 318 6.71 11.33 9.53
CA THR A 318 6.46 12.63 8.89
C THR A 318 4.97 12.98 8.94
N GLU A 319 4.68 14.24 8.67
CA GLU A 319 3.36 14.85 8.66
C GLU A 319 3.09 15.43 7.26
N ASP A 320 1.81 15.57 6.92
CA ASP A 320 1.38 16.47 5.86
C ASP A 320 1.25 17.86 6.46
N VAL A 321 2.36 18.59 6.49
CA VAL A 321 2.46 19.82 7.27
C VAL A 321 1.46 20.86 6.74
N ASN A 322 0.66 21.41 7.66
CA ASN A 322 -0.28 22.48 7.37
C ASN A 322 0.10 23.75 8.15
N ILE A 323 0.38 24.83 7.42
CA ILE A 323 0.65 26.16 8.00
C ILE A 323 -0.31 27.15 7.34
N GLY A 324 -1.56 27.11 7.76
CA GLY A 324 -2.67 27.84 7.14
C GLY A 324 -3.18 27.22 5.82
N LYS A 325 -2.33 26.44 5.13
CA LYS A 325 -2.65 25.55 4.01
C LYS A 325 -1.75 24.32 4.05
N ALA A 326 -2.25 23.20 3.53
CA ALA A 326 -1.48 21.97 3.37
C ALA A 326 -0.30 22.17 2.41
N ARG A 327 0.88 21.68 2.79
CA ARG A 327 2.14 21.90 2.07
C ARG A 327 2.50 20.71 1.17
N TYR A 328 1.79 20.64 0.06
CA TYR A 328 2.10 19.75 -1.06
C TYR A 328 2.85 20.50 -2.17
N ALA A 329 3.60 19.78 -3.00
CA ALA A 329 4.50 20.36 -4.00
C ALA A 329 3.77 21.22 -5.04
N HIS A 330 2.53 20.90 -5.39
CA HIS A 330 1.72 21.74 -6.29
C HIS A 330 1.43 23.12 -5.68
N TYR A 331 1.36 23.23 -4.35
CA TYR A 331 1.27 24.50 -3.64
C TYR A 331 2.64 25.14 -3.45
N GLY A 332 3.69 24.36 -3.22
CA GLY A 332 5.06 24.87 -3.06
C GLY A 332 5.61 24.52 -1.69
N ILE A 333 6.75 23.83 -1.73
CA ILE A 333 7.44 23.22 -0.58
C ILE A 333 8.89 23.68 -0.48
N GLY A 334 9.24 24.80 -1.13
CA GLY A 334 10.53 25.45 -0.95
C GLY A 334 10.65 26.03 0.46
N PRO A 335 11.69 25.71 1.25
CA PRO A 335 11.87 26.27 2.58
C PRO A 335 12.01 27.79 2.57
N HIS A 336 11.24 28.49 3.41
CA HIS A 336 11.25 29.94 3.58
C HIS A 336 10.63 30.31 4.93
N ALA A 337 10.56 31.61 5.29
CA ALA A 337 10.04 32.02 6.60
C ALA A 337 8.62 31.50 6.93
N GLY A 338 7.73 31.35 5.93
CA GLY A 338 6.37 30.81 6.08
C GLY A 338 6.26 29.28 5.99
N PHE A 339 7.37 28.61 5.68
CA PHE A 339 7.52 27.15 5.70
C PHE A 339 8.99 26.83 6.04
N PRO A 340 9.40 27.03 7.31
CA PRO A 340 10.80 26.98 7.70
C PRO A 340 11.36 25.56 7.60
N GLY A 341 12.68 25.42 7.65
CA GLY A 341 13.37 24.13 7.56
C GLY A 341 12.88 23.12 8.60
N GLY A 342 12.51 23.59 9.80
CA GLY A 342 11.93 22.75 10.84
C GLY A 342 10.57 22.15 10.46
N ALA A 343 9.81 22.82 9.60
CA ALA A 343 8.59 22.29 8.99
C ALA A 343 8.90 21.38 7.79
N ALA A 344 9.80 21.81 6.90
CA ALA A 344 10.21 21.02 5.74
C ALA A 344 10.76 19.63 6.12
N ILE A 345 11.54 19.53 7.19
CA ILE A 345 12.10 18.24 7.67
C ILE A 345 11.04 17.31 8.27
N ARG A 346 9.85 17.82 8.64
CA ARG A 346 8.71 17.00 9.07
C ARG A 346 7.76 16.66 7.94
N ASN A 347 7.81 17.39 6.83
CA ASN A 347 6.86 17.27 5.72
C ASN A 347 7.16 16.05 4.83
N ALA A 348 6.18 15.16 4.64
CA ALA A 348 6.35 13.96 3.82
C ALA A 348 6.70 14.26 2.35
N ASP A 349 6.06 15.28 1.76
CA ASP A 349 6.28 15.62 0.36
C ASP A 349 7.69 16.18 0.11
N SER A 350 8.25 16.93 1.08
CA SER A 350 9.64 17.39 1.02
C SER A 350 10.63 16.23 0.99
N TRP A 351 10.37 15.16 1.74
CA TRP A 351 11.20 13.95 1.70
C TRP A 351 11.06 13.20 0.38
N ALA A 352 9.84 13.05 -0.14
CA ALA A 352 9.59 12.34 -1.38
C ALA A 352 10.27 13.02 -2.58
N PHE A 353 10.15 14.35 -2.68
CA PHE A 353 10.82 15.14 -3.73
C PHE A 353 12.34 15.18 -3.55
N PHE A 354 12.85 15.26 -2.32
CA PHE A 354 14.29 15.11 -2.07
C PHE A 354 14.80 13.74 -2.54
N GLY A 355 14.06 12.65 -2.28
CA GLY A 355 14.41 11.31 -2.78
C GLY A 355 14.43 11.23 -4.30
N ALA A 356 13.44 11.84 -4.97
CA ALA A 356 13.37 11.94 -6.42
C ALA A 356 14.55 12.76 -6.99
N ASP A 357 14.92 13.87 -6.35
CA ASP A 357 16.04 14.71 -6.77
C ASP A 357 17.39 14.00 -6.59
N CYS A 358 17.56 13.29 -5.47
CA CYS A 358 18.71 12.40 -5.22
C CYS A 358 18.86 11.33 -6.31
N ALA A 359 17.75 10.83 -6.83
CA ALA A 359 17.73 9.84 -7.89
C ALA A 359 17.96 10.44 -9.29
N GLY A 360 18.01 11.76 -9.42
CA GLY A 360 18.21 12.45 -10.69
C GLY A 360 17.02 12.35 -11.64
N VAL A 361 15.81 12.10 -11.13
CA VAL A 361 14.62 11.91 -11.98
C VAL A 361 13.79 13.18 -12.17
N LEU A 362 14.08 14.24 -11.42
CA LEU A 362 13.41 15.52 -11.56
C LEU A 362 14.06 16.35 -12.68
N THR A 363 13.23 16.92 -13.55
CA THR A 363 13.66 17.99 -14.46
C THR A 363 13.81 19.30 -13.69
N GLU A 364 14.47 20.28 -14.29
CA GLU A 364 14.58 21.62 -13.72
C GLU A 364 13.21 22.28 -13.52
N GLY A 365 12.30 22.14 -14.49
CA GLY A 365 10.94 22.69 -14.40
C GLY A 365 10.14 22.09 -13.25
N GLU A 366 10.17 20.76 -13.11
CA GLU A 366 9.49 20.06 -12.00
C GLU A 366 10.07 20.49 -10.64
N ARG A 367 11.41 20.61 -10.55
CA ARG A 367 12.09 21.07 -9.34
C ARG A 367 11.69 22.51 -8.98
N ASN A 368 11.68 23.41 -9.95
CA ASN A 368 11.32 24.82 -9.74
C ASN A 368 9.84 24.97 -9.35
N GLN A 369 8.95 24.17 -9.94
CA GLN A 369 7.53 24.17 -9.60
C GLN A 369 7.31 23.66 -8.17
N ALA A 370 7.97 22.58 -7.75
CA ALA A 370 7.90 22.08 -6.38
C ALA A 370 8.43 23.08 -5.35
N LEU A 371 9.57 23.73 -5.66
CA LEU A 371 10.26 24.64 -4.73
C LEU A 371 9.74 26.07 -4.74
N LYS A 372 8.66 26.36 -5.48
CA LYS A 372 8.10 27.71 -5.51
C LYS A 372 7.73 28.18 -4.10
N ILE A 373 7.98 29.45 -3.83
CA ILE A 373 7.59 30.14 -2.60
C ILE A 373 6.29 30.88 -2.92
N ILE A 374 5.24 30.63 -2.12
CA ILE A 374 3.94 31.32 -2.18
C ILE A 374 3.81 32.27 -1.01
#